data_AF-A0A7Y8NVQ6-F1
#
_entry.id   AF-A0A7Y8NVQ6-F1
#
_cell.length_a   1.000
_cell.length_b   1.000
_cell.length_c   1.000
_cell.angle_alpha   90.00
_cell.angle_beta   90.00
_cell.angle_gamma   90.00
#
_symmetry.space_group_name_H-M   'P 1'
#
loop_
_entity.id
_entity.type
_entity.pdbx_description
1 polymer ?
#
loop_
_entity_poly.entity_id
_entity_poly.type
_entity_poly.pdbx_seq_one_letter_code
_entity_poly.pdbx_strand_id
1 'polypeptide(L)' 'MKKLFLRFAAIVLIAATLSSCATVFGGQISACQRTKPAPGKPAREVRAVALIADIVLFWPGTIVDFVTGAIYKPCHK' A
#
# COMPACT_ATOMS: atom_id res chain seq x y z
N MET A 1 29.72 12.51 6.14
CA MET A 1 28.48 12.85 6.88
C MET A 1 27.42 13.45 5.96
N LYS A 2 27.57 14.68 5.43
CA LYS A 2 26.54 15.35 4.60
C LYS A 2 26.09 14.57 3.35
N LYS A 3 27.04 13.94 2.63
CA LYS A 3 26.74 13.13 1.44
C LYS A 3 25.96 11.84 1.75
N LEU A 4 26.18 11.24 2.92
CA LEU A 4 25.46 10.05 3.36
C LEU A 4 24.03 10.42 3.78
N PHE A 5 23.88 11.55 4.47
CA PHE A 5 22.57 12.08 4.86
C PHE A 5 21.72 12.47 3.65
N LEU A 6 22.32 13.11 2.64
CA LEU A 6 21.67 13.43 1.37
C LEU A 6 21.22 12.17 0.61
N ARG A 7 22.04 11.11 0.59
CA ARG A 7 21.66 9.82 -0.01
C ARG A 7 20.51 9.16 0.74
N PHE A 8 20.55 9.16 2.07
CA PHE A 8 19.46 8.62 2.89
C PHE A 8 18.16 9.40 2.68
N ALA A 9 18.23 10.74 2.67
CA ALA A 9 17.08 11.59 2.39
C ALA A 9 16.52 11.36 0.98
N ALA A 10 17.38 11.18 -0.04
CA ALA A 10 16.95 10.86 -1.39
C ALA A 10 16.27 9.48 -1.46
N ILE A 11 16.81 8.46 -0.78
CA ILE A 11 16.20 7.13 -0.71
C ILE A 11 14.86 7.19 0.00
N VAL A 12 14.74 7.93 1.11
CA VAL A 12 13.48 8.13 1.84
C VAL A 12 12.47 8.91 1.00
N LEU A 13 12.91 9.92 0.23
CA LEU A 13 12.04 10.69 -0.65
C LEU A 13 11.52 9.86 -1.84
N ILE A 14 12.39 9.05 -2.44
CA ILE A 14 12.03 8.08 -3.48
C ILE A 14 11.09 7.02 -2.90
N ALA A 15 11.40 6.48 -1.72
CA ALA A 15 10.54 5.56 -0.99
C ALA A 15 9.16 6.16 -0.68
N ALA A 16 9.10 7.42 -0.26
CA ALA A 16 7.85 8.12 0.04
C ALA A 16 6.99 8.33 -1.21
N THR A 17 7.62 8.67 -2.34
CA THR A 17 6.93 8.83 -3.64
C THR A 17 6.49 7.50 -4.25
N LEU A 18 7.12 6.38 -3.87
CA LEU A 18 6.80 5.01 -4.34
C LEU A 18 6.09 4.16 -3.28
N SER A 19 5.68 4.73 -2.15
CA SER A 19 5.27 4.02 -0.91
C SER A 19 3.96 3.21 -0.99
N SER A 20 3.41 3.01 -2.18
CA SER A 20 2.24 2.17 -2.37
C SER A 20 2.33 1.43 -3.71
N CYS A 21 2.96 0.26 -3.71
CA CYS A 21 2.93 -0.61 -4.89
C CYS A 21 1.50 -1.05 -5.21
N ALA A 22 0.60 -1.15 -4.22
CA ALA A 22 -0.81 -1.40 -4.50
C ALA A 22 -1.50 -0.26 -5.24
N THR A 23 -1.09 1.01 -5.12
CA THR A 23 -1.64 2.10 -5.95
C THR A 23 -1.06 2.10 -7.36
N VAL A 24 0.25 1.81 -7.53
CA VAL A 24 0.89 1.70 -8.85
C VAL A 24 0.24 0.59 -9.70
N PHE A 25 -0.10 -0.56 -9.09
CA PHE A 25 -0.75 -1.69 -9.77
C PHE A 25 -2.27 -1.80 -9.52
N GLY A 26 -2.89 -0.84 -8.82
CA GLY A 26 -4.28 -0.94 -8.35
C GLY A 26 -5.22 0.20 -8.70
N GLY A 27 -4.70 1.30 -9.22
CA GLY A 27 -5.53 2.43 -9.61
C GLY A 27 -6.19 3.11 -8.40
N GLN A 28 -7.31 3.79 -8.63
CA GLN A 28 -7.97 4.58 -7.59
C GLN A 28 -8.58 3.69 -6.50
N ILE A 29 -8.34 4.08 -5.24
CA ILE A 29 -8.93 3.43 -4.07
C ILE A 29 -10.39 3.87 -3.97
N SER A 30 -11.31 2.90 -4.05
CA SER A 30 -12.75 3.10 -3.88
C SER A 30 -13.15 3.37 -2.43
N ALA A 31 -14.31 4.00 -2.22
CA ALA A 31 -14.82 4.29 -0.88
C ALA A 31 -14.89 3.04 0.01
N CYS A 32 -15.34 1.92 -0.55
CA CYS A 32 -15.51 0.69 0.20
C CYS A 32 -14.19 0.04 0.68
N GLN A 33 -13.08 0.31 -0.01
CA GLN A 33 -11.75 -0.16 0.37
C GLN A 33 -11.21 0.61 1.58
N ARG A 34 -11.56 1.89 1.72
CA ARG A 34 -11.22 2.72 2.88
C ARG A 34 -12.11 2.43 4.09
N THR A 35 -13.33 1.94 3.86
CA THR A 35 -14.30 1.69 4.92
C THR A 35 -14.15 0.29 5.51
N LYS A 36 -13.83 0.23 6.80
CA LYS A 36 -13.82 -1.03 7.57
C LYS A 36 -15.19 -1.71 7.52
N PRO A 37 -15.26 -3.03 7.32
CA PRO A 37 -16.53 -3.77 7.40
C PRO A 37 -17.24 -3.56 8.74
N ALA A 38 -18.57 -3.50 8.70
CA ALA A 38 -19.40 -3.43 9.90
C ALA A 38 -19.20 -4.69 10.77
N PRO A 39 -19.45 -4.61 12.09
CA PRO A 39 -19.39 -5.78 12.97
C PRO A 39 -20.24 -6.94 12.42
N GLY A 40 -19.69 -8.15 12.44
CA GLY A 40 -20.34 -9.35 11.89
C GLY A 40 -20.31 -9.49 10.37
N LYS A 41 -19.70 -8.55 9.63
CA LYS A 41 -19.45 -8.69 8.18
C LYS A 41 -18.09 -9.36 7.91
N PRO A 42 -17.98 -10.10 6.79
CA PRO A 42 -16.71 -10.72 6.40
C PRO A 42 -15.63 -9.67 6.15
N ALA A 43 -14.38 -10.09 6.35
CA ALA A 43 -13.21 -9.28 6.01
C ALA A 43 -13.16 -9.00 4.50
N ARG A 44 -12.55 -7.86 4.12
CA ARG A 44 -12.36 -7.51 2.71
C ARG A 44 -11.35 -8.45 2.07
N GLU A 45 -11.64 -8.88 0.85
CA GLU A 45 -10.70 -9.69 0.08
C GLU A 45 -9.43 -8.90 -0.26
N VAL A 46 -8.27 -9.54 -0.10
CA VAL A 46 -6.96 -8.94 -0.35
C VAL A 46 -6.49 -9.27 -1.76
N ARG A 47 -5.78 -8.33 -2.40
CA ARG A 47 -5.08 -8.55 -3.67
C ARG A 47 -3.79 -9.32 -3.39
N ALA A 48 -3.88 -10.65 -3.33
CA ALA A 48 -2.77 -11.53 -2.92
C ALA A 48 -1.46 -11.28 -3.69
N VAL A 49 -1.53 -11.05 -5.01
CA VAL A 49 -0.34 -10.74 -5.82
C VAL A 49 0.31 -9.42 -5.40
N ALA A 50 -0.50 -8.39 -5.14
CA ALA A 50 0.00 -7.11 -4.65
C ALA A 50 0.65 -7.26 -3.27
N LEU A 51 0.02 -8.02 -2.37
CA LEU A 51 0.57 -8.32 -1.05
C LEU A 51 1.93 -9.01 -1.12
N ILE A 52 2.06 -10.02 -1.98
CA ILE A 52 3.33 -10.75 -2.15
C ILE A 52 4.39 -9.83 -2.73
N ALA A 53 4.07 -9.07 -3.77
CA ALA A 53 5.00 -8.14 -4.39
C ALA A 53 5.51 -7.10 -3.38
N ASP A 54 4.61 -6.58 -2.55
CA ASP A 54 4.92 -5.54 -1.57
C ASP A 54 5.73 -6.09 -0.39
N ILE A 55 5.44 -7.30 0.09
CA ILE A 55 6.28 -7.99 1.09
C ILE A 55 7.67 -8.31 0.54
N VAL A 56 7.83 -8.62 -0.74
CA VAL A 56 9.15 -8.97 -1.30
C VAL A 56 9.97 -7.72 -1.64
N LEU A 57 9.32 -6.68 -2.19
CA LEU A 57 10.01 -5.51 -2.74
C LEU A 57 10.03 -4.32 -1.77
N PHE A 58 9.02 -4.18 -0.91
CA PHE A 58 8.82 -2.96 -0.13
C PHE A 58 8.04 -3.20 1.18
N TRP A 59 8.67 -3.89 2.14
CA TRP A 59 8.08 -4.20 3.47
C TRP A 59 7.33 -3.04 4.14
N PRO A 60 7.85 -1.79 4.18
CA PRO A 60 7.12 -0.66 4.75
C PRO A 60 5.85 -0.29 3.98
N GLY A 61 5.86 -0.48 2.65
CA GLY A 61 4.71 -0.26 1.77
C GLY A 61 3.51 -1.10 2.15
N THR A 62 3.74 -2.34 2.61
CA THR A 62 2.65 -3.26 2.95
C THR A 62 1.80 -2.73 4.08
N ILE A 63 2.43 -2.11 5.08
CA ILE A 63 1.71 -1.48 6.19
C ILE A 63 0.87 -0.30 5.67
N VAL A 64 1.46 0.54 4.81
CA VAL A 64 0.78 1.69 4.21
C VAL A 64 -0.40 1.24 3.33
N ASP A 65 -0.28 0.15 2.59
CA ASP A 65 -1.31 -0.40 1.72
C ASP A 65 -2.49 -1.01 2.50
N PHE A 66 -2.23 -1.58 3.69
CA PHE A 66 -3.28 -1.97 4.64
C PHE A 66 -3.99 -0.76 5.26
N VAL A 67 -3.24 0.27 5.67
CA VAL A 67 -3.80 1.49 6.29
C VAL A 67 -4.64 2.28 5.30
N THR A 68 -4.19 2.43 4.05
CA THR A 68 -4.91 3.15 3.00
C THR A 68 -6.05 2.35 2.40
N GLY A 69 -6.06 1.02 2.60
CA GLY A 69 -7.01 0.09 2.01
C GLY A 69 -6.72 -0.27 0.55
N ALA A 70 -5.60 0.19 -0.01
CA ALA A 70 -5.18 -0.11 -1.38
C ALA A 70 -4.97 -1.62 -1.61
N ILE A 71 -4.64 -2.36 -0.55
CA ILE A 71 -4.43 -3.81 -0.61
C ILE A 71 -5.72 -4.61 -0.85
N TYR A 72 -6.89 -4.02 -0.56
CA TYR A 72 -8.17 -4.71 -0.71
C TYR A 72 -8.66 -4.69 -2.16
N LYS A 73 -9.49 -5.66 -2.55
CA LYS A 73 -10.14 -5.66 -3.87
C LYS A 73 -11.19 -4.55 -3.97
N PRO A 74 -11.34 -3.89 -5.15
CA PRO A 74 -12.42 -2.94 -5.39
C PRO A 74 -13.80 -3.62 -5.30
N CYS A 75 -14.82 -2.93 -4.79
CA CYS A 75 -16.16 -3.50 -4.63
C CYS A 75 -17.05 -3.41 -5.88
N HIS A 76 -16.71 -2.52 -6.81
CA HIS A 76 -17.35 -2.44 -8.11
C HIS A 76 -16.24 -2.67 -9.15
N LYS A 77 -16.21 -3.87 -9.70
CA LYS A 77 -15.47 -4.17 -10.92
C LYS A 77 -16.47 -4.32 -12.05
#